data_AF-A0A0V1J0P1-F1
#
_entry.id   AF-A0A0V1J0P1-F1
#
_cell.length_a   1.000
_cell.length_b   1.000
_cell.length_c   1.000
_cell.angle_alpha   90.00
_cell.angle_beta   90.00
_cell.angle_gamma   90.00
#
_symmetry.space_group_name_H-M   'P 1'
#
loop_
_entity.id
_entity.type
_entity.pdbx_description
1 polymer ?
#
loop_
_entity_poly.entity_id
_entity_poly.type
_entity_poly.pdbx_seq_one_letter_code
_entity_poly.pdbx_strand_id
1 'polypeptide(L)'
;LQMALTSKEQARLLFTDSTPPPISSLKSLACRAVAINYASRNFEKNNFFGKNFSKRQKPNLNIAVALENELWNWIKEAVNEMQAWLEKVASLFIGFSFEDVSGYLTQFIGKIYWKRGCIEVDEVRTVEAIVSMDEICPRFAFQLFCAYAMVEKFELINVYYLRQLEFTLPSHPLYHFWFYVIFKQWNVFNELAITTRMLVSNVFTWAMYHGFVELTEFLWCRMNQSQLEMSCVIHWNRFCKSATNERVFAYLCNKLCQRNENSICRMTIACFFRTLRRRGGFREGSDLLAFLLINGCAVLKAKLFEARSFEVLRSVVKHFDVRLYRILQLSISPAQLEKAIQTLKPHFTEEEFNFCRSVVHARH
;
A
#
# COMPACT_ATOMS: atom_id res chain seq x y z
N LEU A 1 31.51 -9.52 23.34
CA LEU A 1 30.20 -10.22 23.42
C LEU A 1 29.12 -9.16 23.57
N GLN A 2 28.79 -8.49 22.45
CA GLN A 2 27.80 -7.43 22.41
C GLN A 2 26.40 -8.05 22.42
N MET A 3 25.57 -7.55 23.33
CA MET A 3 24.19 -7.96 23.56
C MET A 3 23.36 -7.84 22.28
N ALA A 4 22.91 -8.99 21.77
CA ALA A 4 21.89 -9.06 20.73
C ALA A 4 20.56 -8.58 21.33
N LEU A 5 20.07 -7.44 20.85
CA LEU A 5 18.71 -6.98 21.11
C LEU A 5 17.73 -8.11 20.72
N THR A 6 16.84 -8.45 21.64
CA THR A 6 15.86 -9.53 21.44
C THR A 6 14.89 -9.16 20.32
N SER A 7 14.46 -10.14 19.51
CA SER A 7 13.58 -9.96 18.34
C SER A 7 12.29 -9.17 18.63
N LYS A 8 11.84 -9.14 19.89
CA LYS A 8 10.69 -8.35 20.37
C LYS A 8 10.92 -6.83 20.35
N GLU A 9 12.15 -6.36 20.61
CA GLU A 9 12.47 -4.92 20.62
C GLU A 9 12.69 -4.39 19.21
N GLN A 10 13.26 -5.19 18.31
CA GLN A 10 13.36 -4.86 16.89
C GLN A 10 11.97 -4.78 16.24
N ALA A 11 11.06 -5.72 16.55
CA ALA A 11 9.70 -5.69 16.00
C ALA A 11 8.87 -4.48 16.49
N ARG A 12 9.03 -4.03 17.75
CA ARG A 12 8.27 -2.88 18.27
C ARG A 12 8.78 -1.52 17.80
N LEU A 13 10.07 -1.40 17.47
CA LEU A 13 10.68 -0.14 17.02
C LEU A 13 10.59 0.09 15.50
N LEU A 14 10.24 -0.93 14.71
CA LEU A 14 10.24 -0.86 13.23
C LEU A 14 8.92 -0.39 12.60
N PHE A 15 7.81 -0.36 13.35
CA PHE A 15 6.48 0.02 12.83
C PHE A 15 6.02 1.43 13.22
N THR A 16 6.88 2.22 13.86
CA THR A 16 6.57 3.61 14.24
C THR A 16 7.33 4.59 13.36
N ASP A 17 7.07 4.61 12.05
CA ASP A 17 7.41 5.76 11.21
C ASP A 17 6.48 5.83 9.99
N SER A 18 5.20 5.99 10.28
CA SER A 18 4.41 6.93 9.49
C SER A 18 4.24 8.14 10.39
N THR A 19 4.96 9.23 10.09
CA THR A 19 4.63 10.52 10.68
C THR A 19 3.13 10.72 10.44
N PRO A 20 2.30 10.82 11.49
CA PRO A 20 0.90 11.09 11.28
C PRO A 20 0.81 12.37 10.44
N PRO A 21 -0.11 12.43 9.45
CA PRO A 21 -0.30 13.67 8.72
C PRO A 21 -0.49 14.79 9.75
N PRO A 22 0.07 16.00 9.51
CA PRO A 22 0.04 17.09 10.46
C PRO A 22 -1.38 17.23 11.00
N ILE A 23 -1.52 17.32 12.32
CA ILE A 23 -2.81 17.31 13.04
C ILE A 23 -3.78 18.19 12.26
N SER A 24 -4.63 17.53 11.49
CA SER A 24 -5.67 18.21 10.75
C SER A 24 -6.64 18.76 11.79
N SER A 25 -7.23 19.91 11.52
CA SER A 25 -8.11 20.63 12.45
C SER A 25 -9.04 19.69 13.23
N LEU A 26 -9.46 20.08 14.45
CA LEU A 26 -10.42 19.30 15.26
C LEU A 26 -11.63 18.80 14.45
N LYS A 27 -12.08 19.61 13.49
CA LYS A 27 -13.10 19.25 12.49
C LYS A 27 -12.73 18.00 11.69
N SER A 28 -11.55 17.93 11.11
CA SER A 28 -11.08 16.76 10.34
C SER A 28 -10.97 15.51 11.20
N LEU A 29 -10.44 15.62 12.41
CA LEU A 29 -10.36 14.48 13.34
C LEU A 29 -11.75 13.97 13.71
N ALA A 30 -12.68 14.86 14.01
CA ALA A 30 -14.07 14.52 14.32
C ALA A 30 -14.76 13.85 13.11
N CYS A 31 -14.63 14.42 11.91
CA CYS A 31 -15.19 13.83 10.69
C CYS A 31 -14.67 12.42 10.43
N ARG A 32 -13.36 12.19 10.59
CA ARG A 32 -12.74 10.85 10.44
C ARG A 32 -13.28 9.85 11.47
N ALA A 33 -13.38 10.26 12.73
CA ALA A 33 -13.89 9.40 13.79
C ALA A 33 -15.36 9.00 13.53
N VAL A 34 -16.20 9.95 13.11
CA VAL A 34 -17.59 9.69 12.73
C VAL A 34 -17.65 8.76 11.51
N ALA A 35 -16.83 9.00 10.49
CA ALA A 35 -16.79 8.19 9.28
C ALA A 35 -16.39 6.73 9.56
N ILE A 36 -15.35 6.52 10.36
CA ILE A 36 -14.91 5.17 10.79
C ILE A 36 -16.05 4.45 11.52
N ASN A 37 -16.66 5.10 12.51
CA ASN A 37 -17.73 4.49 13.30
C ASN A 37 -18.95 4.16 12.41
N TYR A 38 -19.32 5.07 11.51
CA TYR A 38 -20.39 4.85 10.54
C TYR A 38 -20.09 3.66 9.62
N ALA A 39 -18.88 3.61 9.05
CA ALA A 39 -18.47 2.54 8.16
C ALA A 39 -18.50 1.19 8.87
N SER A 40 -17.89 1.06 10.05
CA SER A 40 -17.84 -0.20 10.81
C SER A 40 -19.23 -0.69 11.23
N ARG A 41 -20.16 0.20 11.60
CA ARG A 41 -21.51 -0.20 12.04
C ARG A 41 -22.47 -0.56 10.91
N ASN A 42 -22.27 0.04 9.73
CA ASN A 42 -23.21 -0.08 8.63
C ASN A 42 -22.68 -0.88 7.45
N PHE A 43 -21.50 -1.49 7.58
CA PHE A 43 -20.86 -2.19 6.47
C PHE A 43 -21.72 -3.29 5.87
N GLU A 44 -22.25 -4.16 6.73
CA GLU A 44 -23.12 -5.27 6.33
C GLU A 44 -24.52 -4.81 5.97
N LYS A 45 -25.13 -3.95 6.81
CA LYS A 45 -26.52 -3.50 6.65
C LYS A 45 -26.79 -2.82 5.32
N ASN A 46 -25.79 -2.09 4.83
CA ASN A 46 -25.94 -1.39 3.57
C ASN A 46 -25.48 -2.23 2.38
N ASN A 47 -25.01 -3.48 2.54
CA ASN A 47 -24.37 -4.25 1.45
C ASN A 47 -23.22 -3.46 0.81
N PHE A 48 -22.26 -2.91 1.57
CA PHE A 48 -21.14 -2.15 0.95
C PHE A 48 -20.22 -3.00 0.05
N PHE A 49 -20.53 -4.27 -0.17
CA PHE A 49 -19.86 -5.13 -1.14
C PHE A 49 -19.97 -4.61 -2.58
N GLY A 50 -18.82 -4.58 -3.25
CA GLY A 50 -18.70 -4.33 -4.69
C GLY A 50 -18.29 -2.90 -5.05
N LYS A 51 -17.74 -2.75 -6.27
CA LYS A 51 -17.12 -1.53 -6.83
C LYS A 51 -18.03 -0.30 -7.00
N ASN A 52 -19.24 -0.31 -6.44
CA ASN A 52 -20.28 0.70 -6.67
C ASN A 52 -20.63 1.53 -5.43
N PHE A 53 -19.94 1.39 -4.28
CA PHE A 53 -20.20 2.25 -3.12
C PHE A 53 -20.04 3.74 -3.45
N SER A 54 -19.05 4.08 -4.26
CA SER A 54 -18.79 5.43 -4.76
C SER A 54 -19.96 6.05 -5.54
N LYS A 55 -20.86 5.23 -6.09
CA LYS A 55 -22.07 5.63 -6.85
C LYS A 55 -23.35 5.69 -5.99
N ARG A 56 -23.29 5.34 -4.70
CA ARG A 56 -24.48 5.34 -3.85
C ARG A 56 -24.90 6.74 -3.46
N GLN A 57 -26.22 6.87 -3.29
CA GLN A 57 -26.81 8.09 -2.77
C GLN A 57 -26.30 8.33 -1.36
N LYS A 58 -25.92 9.58 -1.13
CA LYS A 58 -25.50 10.09 0.15
C LYS A 58 -26.65 9.94 1.15
N PRO A 59 -26.44 9.34 2.33
CA PRO A 59 -27.46 9.30 3.36
C PRO A 59 -27.76 10.74 3.79
N ASN A 60 -29.04 11.07 3.99
CA ASN A 60 -29.40 12.36 4.56
C ASN A 60 -29.03 12.36 6.05
N LEU A 61 -27.98 13.09 6.40
CA LEU A 61 -27.46 13.16 7.77
C LEU A 61 -28.06 14.30 8.59
N ASN A 62 -29.00 15.08 8.03
CA ASN A 62 -29.63 16.25 8.67
C ASN A 62 -28.61 17.26 9.26
N ILE A 63 -27.53 17.53 8.51
CA ILE A 63 -26.48 18.51 8.84
C ILE A 63 -26.25 19.46 7.67
N ALA A 64 -25.50 20.55 7.90
CA ALA A 64 -25.18 21.52 6.86
C ALA A 64 -24.53 20.85 5.63
N VAL A 65 -25.02 21.18 4.43
CA VAL A 65 -24.67 20.51 3.15
C VAL A 65 -23.15 20.40 2.92
N ALA A 66 -22.39 21.44 3.25
CA ALA A 66 -20.94 21.45 3.11
C ALA A 66 -20.25 20.42 4.03
N LEU A 67 -20.65 20.37 5.31
CA LEU A 67 -20.15 19.38 6.28
C LEU A 67 -20.59 17.97 5.89
N GLU A 68 -21.81 17.86 5.37
CA GLU A 68 -22.38 16.60 4.92
C GLU A 68 -21.60 16.01 3.73
N ASN A 69 -21.21 16.84 2.76
CA ASN A 69 -20.38 16.43 1.63
C ASN A 69 -18.97 16.00 2.08
N GLU A 70 -18.37 16.76 2.99
CA GLU A 70 -17.06 16.45 3.55
C GLU A 70 -17.08 15.13 4.32
N LEU A 71 -18.05 14.94 5.21
CA LEU A 71 -18.24 13.70 5.96
C LEU A 71 -18.50 12.50 5.03
N TRP A 72 -19.27 12.70 3.97
CA TRP A 72 -19.52 11.65 2.99
C TRP A 72 -18.24 11.19 2.26
N ASN A 73 -17.33 12.10 1.95
CA ASN A 73 -16.03 11.74 1.38
C ASN A 73 -15.19 10.91 2.36
N TRP A 74 -15.16 11.30 3.64
CA TRP A 74 -14.49 10.51 4.67
C TRP A 74 -15.11 9.12 4.85
N ILE A 75 -16.44 9.00 4.77
CA ILE A 75 -17.14 7.71 4.80
C ILE A 75 -16.74 6.85 3.59
N LYS A 76 -16.67 7.44 2.39
CA LYS A 76 -16.18 6.76 1.17
C LYS A 76 -14.77 6.23 1.34
N GLU A 77 -13.86 7.04 1.86
CA GLU A 77 -12.50 6.60 2.14
C GLU A 77 -12.47 5.43 3.13
N ALA A 78 -13.24 5.51 4.23
CA ALA A 78 -13.27 4.44 5.23
C ALA A 78 -13.82 3.11 4.66
N VAL A 79 -14.91 3.18 3.89
CA VAL A 79 -15.49 1.99 3.27
C VAL A 79 -14.55 1.40 2.22
N ASN A 80 -13.91 2.23 1.41
CA ASN A 80 -12.94 1.78 0.40
C ASN A 80 -11.72 1.10 1.06
N GLU A 81 -11.20 1.67 2.15
CA GLU A 81 -10.08 1.11 2.89
C GLU A 81 -10.45 -0.26 3.51
N MET A 82 -11.64 -0.37 4.12
CA MET A 82 -12.14 -1.66 4.61
C MET A 82 -12.29 -2.69 3.49
N GLN A 83 -12.85 -2.29 2.35
CA GLN A 83 -13.01 -3.17 1.20
C GLN A 83 -11.66 -3.62 0.65
N ALA A 84 -10.69 -2.71 0.53
CA ALA A 84 -9.33 -3.03 0.09
C ALA A 84 -8.66 -4.04 1.02
N TRP A 85 -8.83 -3.87 2.34
CA TRP A 85 -8.32 -4.84 3.32
C TRP A 85 -9.01 -6.21 3.19
N LEU A 86 -10.34 -6.24 3.02
CA LEU A 86 -11.08 -7.50 2.80
C LEU A 86 -10.66 -8.20 1.50
N GLU A 87 -10.52 -7.47 0.39
CA GLU A 87 -10.06 -8.01 -0.91
C GLU A 87 -8.64 -8.57 -0.78
N LYS A 88 -7.77 -7.88 -0.05
CA LYS A 88 -6.42 -8.37 0.28
C LYS A 88 -6.47 -9.67 1.09
N VAL A 89 -7.26 -9.76 2.16
CA VAL A 89 -7.37 -10.98 2.97
C VAL A 89 -8.03 -12.12 2.19
N ALA A 90 -8.98 -11.82 1.31
CA ALA A 90 -9.61 -12.80 0.44
C ALA A 90 -8.61 -13.48 -0.51
N SER A 91 -7.51 -12.82 -0.86
CA SER A 91 -6.45 -13.42 -1.69
C SER A 91 -5.79 -14.67 -1.08
N LEU A 92 -6.01 -14.93 0.21
CA LEU A 92 -5.58 -16.16 0.90
C LEU A 92 -6.41 -17.39 0.50
N PHE A 93 -7.62 -17.19 -0.03
CA PHE A 93 -8.58 -18.24 -0.34
C PHE A 93 -8.52 -18.60 -1.83
N ILE A 94 -7.54 -19.41 -2.23
CA ILE A 94 -7.43 -19.87 -3.62
C ILE A 94 -8.68 -20.62 -4.05
N GLY A 95 -9.14 -20.31 -5.26
CA GLY A 95 -10.24 -21.02 -5.92
C GLY A 95 -11.62 -20.48 -5.54
N PHE A 96 -11.66 -19.46 -4.68
CA PHE A 96 -12.88 -18.74 -4.33
C PHE A 96 -12.83 -17.33 -4.90
N SER A 97 -13.97 -16.84 -5.38
CA SER A 97 -14.12 -15.42 -5.69
C SER A 97 -14.18 -14.59 -4.41
N PHE A 98 -13.97 -13.28 -4.52
CA PHE A 98 -14.13 -12.40 -3.36
C PHE A 98 -15.55 -12.54 -2.79
N GLU A 99 -16.55 -12.59 -3.66
CA GLU A 99 -17.96 -12.72 -3.33
C GLU A 99 -18.23 -13.95 -2.45
N ASP A 100 -17.61 -15.10 -2.78
CA ASP A 100 -17.79 -16.36 -2.04
C ASP A 100 -17.27 -16.31 -0.61
N VAL A 101 -16.21 -15.54 -0.36
CA VAL A 101 -15.53 -15.47 0.94
C VAL A 101 -15.95 -14.23 1.73
N SER A 102 -16.50 -13.23 1.04
CA SER A 102 -16.84 -11.93 1.60
C SER A 102 -17.75 -12.02 2.82
N GLY A 103 -18.79 -12.86 2.78
CA GLY A 103 -19.70 -13.06 3.92
C GLY A 103 -19.07 -13.71 5.14
N TYR A 104 -18.04 -14.53 4.96
CA TYR A 104 -17.24 -15.04 6.09
C TYR A 104 -16.36 -13.94 6.66
N LEU A 105 -15.70 -13.14 5.80
CA LEU A 105 -14.77 -12.11 6.26
C LEU A 105 -15.45 -10.94 6.98
N THR A 106 -16.71 -10.63 6.68
CA THR A 106 -17.39 -9.51 7.34
C THR A 106 -17.71 -9.73 8.81
N GLN A 107 -17.75 -10.99 9.25
CA GLN A 107 -17.86 -11.35 10.66
C GLN A 107 -16.72 -10.73 11.49
N PHE A 108 -15.58 -10.42 10.87
CA PHE A 108 -14.41 -9.83 11.51
C PHE A 108 -14.36 -8.29 11.46
N ILE A 109 -15.33 -7.62 10.82
CA ILE A 109 -15.33 -6.15 10.71
C ILE A 109 -15.31 -5.47 12.08
N GLY A 110 -16.00 -6.05 13.06
CA GLY A 110 -16.01 -5.56 14.44
C GLY A 110 -14.64 -5.62 15.14
N LYS A 111 -13.65 -6.29 14.54
CA LYS A 111 -12.26 -6.41 15.03
C LYS A 111 -11.26 -5.57 14.24
N ILE A 112 -11.70 -4.79 13.27
CA ILE A 112 -10.83 -3.90 12.51
C ILE A 112 -10.36 -2.74 13.40
N TYR A 113 -9.05 -2.65 13.58
CA TYR A 113 -8.39 -1.53 14.24
C TYR A 113 -7.92 -0.53 13.19
N TRP A 114 -8.07 0.75 13.53
CA TRP A 114 -7.67 1.87 12.69
C TRP A 114 -6.40 2.50 13.24
N LYS A 115 -5.50 2.90 12.36
CA LYS A 115 -4.32 3.70 12.73
C LYS A 115 -4.75 5.05 13.28
N ARG A 116 -3.95 5.60 14.17
CA ARG A 116 -4.27 6.89 14.83
C ARG A 116 -4.20 8.03 13.83
N GLY A 117 -5.30 8.79 13.72
CA GLY A 117 -5.34 10.03 12.96
C GLY A 117 -5.45 9.86 11.44
N CYS A 118 -5.58 8.65 10.91
CA CYS A 118 -5.78 8.39 9.48
C CYS A 118 -6.90 7.35 9.24
N ILE A 119 -7.42 7.33 8.01
CA ILE A 119 -8.36 6.31 7.55
C ILE A 119 -7.54 5.20 6.91
N GLU A 120 -6.85 4.44 7.75
CA GLU A 120 -6.03 3.30 7.37
C GLU A 120 -6.23 2.19 8.39
N VAL A 121 -6.39 0.96 7.92
CA VAL A 121 -6.43 -0.21 8.80
C VAL A 121 -5.04 -0.45 9.40
N ASP A 122 -4.99 -0.59 10.72
CA ASP A 122 -3.86 -1.13 11.47
C ASP A 122 -3.91 -2.65 11.34
N GLU A 123 -3.26 -3.17 10.30
CA GLU A 123 -3.44 -4.56 9.87
C GLU A 123 -2.91 -5.56 10.88
N VAL A 124 -1.70 -5.35 11.41
CA VAL A 124 -1.10 -6.24 12.41
C VAL A 124 -2.01 -6.34 13.63
N ARG A 125 -2.44 -5.19 14.18
CA ARG A 125 -3.31 -5.17 15.35
C ARG A 125 -4.68 -5.77 15.07
N THR A 126 -5.22 -5.54 13.88
CA THR A 126 -6.47 -6.16 13.41
C THR A 126 -6.35 -7.67 13.37
N VAL A 127 -5.27 -8.19 12.79
CA VAL A 127 -5.02 -9.64 12.68
C VAL A 127 -4.81 -10.26 14.05
N GLU A 128 -4.05 -9.62 14.93
CA GLU A 128 -3.88 -10.07 16.32
C GLU A 128 -5.22 -10.18 17.03
N ALA A 129 -6.09 -9.18 16.87
CA ALA A 129 -7.42 -9.19 17.47
C ALA A 129 -8.32 -10.29 16.90
N ILE A 130 -8.27 -10.55 15.60
CA ILE A 130 -9.03 -11.62 14.93
C ILE A 130 -8.55 -12.99 15.41
N VAL A 131 -7.24 -13.21 15.43
CA VAL A 131 -6.63 -14.47 15.88
C VAL A 131 -6.94 -14.75 17.35
N SER A 132 -7.06 -13.72 18.18
CA SER A 132 -7.39 -13.87 19.60
C SER A 132 -8.86 -14.24 19.86
N MET A 133 -9.71 -14.34 18.82
CA MET A 133 -11.09 -14.76 18.98
C MET A 133 -11.17 -16.27 19.19
N ASP A 134 -11.99 -16.71 20.15
CA ASP A 134 -12.20 -18.13 20.43
C ASP A 134 -12.85 -18.88 19.24
N GLU A 135 -13.63 -18.17 18.42
CA GLU A 135 -14.38 -18.73 17.29
C GLU A 135 -13.58 -18.79 15.97
N ILE A 136 -12.31 -18.35 15.95
CA ILE A 136 -11.54 -18.34 14.70
C ILE A 136 -11.27 -19.76 14.21
N CYS A 137 -11.59 -20.02 12.95
CA CYS A 137 -11.22 -21.27 12.28
C CYS A 137 -9.68 -21.43 12.29
N PRO A 138 -9.12 -22.54 12.83
CA PRO A 138 -7.67 -22.73 12.91
C PRO A 138 -6.96 -22.67 11.55
N ARG A 139 -7.63 -23.11 10.47
CA ARG A 139 -7.14 -22.93 9.10
C ARG A 139 -6.98 -21.47 8.74
N PHE A 140 -7.97 -20.62 9.05
CA PHE A 140 -7.90 -19.20 8.75
C PHE A 140 -6.84 -18.49 9.61
N ALA A 141 -6.72 -18.85 10.89
CA ALA A 141 -5.64 -18.39 11.75
C ALA A 141 -4.27 -18.70 11.13
N PHE A 142 -4.05 -19.95 10.67
CA PHE A 142 -2.82 -20.33 9.97
C PHE A 142 -2.55 -19.48 8.72
N GLN A 143 -3.58 -19.26 7.89
CA GLN A 143 -3.44 -18.43 6.68
C GLN A 143 -3.02 -17.00 7.02
N LEU A 144 -3.58 -16.41 8.08
CA LEU A 144 -3.19 -15.10 8.59
C LEU A 144 -1.75 -15.10 9.13
N PHE A 145 -1.34 -16.12 9.90
CA PHE A 145 0.03 -16.25 10.38
C PHE A 145 1.03 -16.29 9.23
N CYS A 146 0.69 -17.04 8.18
CA CYS A 146 1.48 -17.10 6.97
C CYS A 146 1.61 -15.73 6.30
N ALA A 147 0.49 -15.04 6.10
CA ALA A 147 0.43 -13.80 5.32
C ALA A 147 1.05 -12.59 6.03
N TYR A 148 0.97 -12.56 7.36
CA TYR A 148 1.53 -11.51 8.20
C TYR A 148 2.86 -11.92 8.85
N ALA A 149 3.42 -13.06 8.46
CA ALA A 149 4.70 -13.59 8.96
C ALA A 149 4.79 -13.68 10.50
N MET A 150 3.70 -14.07 11.17
CA MET A 150 3.63 -14.27 12.62
C MET A 150 4.21 -15.63 13.02
N VAL A 151 5.52 -15.80 12.83
CA VAL A 151 6.22 -17.10 12.94
C VAL A 151 6.02 -17.75 14.30
N GLU A 152 6.07 -16.97 15.37
CA GLU A 152 5.90 -17.43 16.74
C GLU A 152 4.49 -18.01 17.01
N LYS A 153 3.50 -17.68 16.17
CA LYS A 153 2.13 -18.16 16.34
C LYS A 153 1.92 -19.56 15.76
N PHE A 154 2.85 -20.08 14.95
CA PHE A 154 2.74 -21.45 14.44
C PHE A 154 2.76 -22.50 15.56
N GLU A 155 3.43 -22.22 16.68
CA GLU A 155 3.48 -23.10 17.85
C GLU A 155 2.11 -23.26 18.53
N LEU A 156 1.18 -22.34 18.30
CA LEU A 156 -0.19 -22.42 18.83
C LEU A 156 -1.04 -23.46 18.08
N ILE A 157 -0.58 -23.93 16.92
CA ILE A 157 -1.31 -24.89 16.11
C ILE A 157 -0.70 -26.28 16.29
N ASN A 158 -1.56 -27.26 16.57
CA ASN A 158 -1.14 -28.65 16.71
C ASN A 158 -0.41 -29.14 15.45
N VAL A 159 0.76 -29.78 15.64
CA VAL A 159 1.61 -30.28 14.54
C VAL A 159 0.91 -31.28 13.62
N TYR A 160 0.02 -32.12 14.14
CA TYR A 160 -0.77 -33.06 13.34
C TYR A 160 -1.78 -32.32 12.46
N TYR A 161 -2.36 -31.24 12.99
CA TYR A 161 -3.25 -30.38 12.21
C TYR A 161 -2.48 -29.61 11.13
N LEU A 162 -1.27 -29.10 11.43
CA LEU A 162 -0.41 -28.49 10.40
C LEU A 162 -0.09 -29.46 9.26
N ARG A 163 0.17 -30.74 9.57
CA ARG A 163 0.36 -31.78 8.54
C ARG A 163 -0.91 -32.00 7.73
N GLN A 164 -2.08 -32.04 8.38
CA GLN A 164 -3.35 -32.13 7.67
C GLN A 164 -3.58 -30.92 6.74
N LEU A 165 -3.23 -29.71 7.18
CA LEU A 165 -3.31 -28.51 6.36
C LEU A 165 -2.38 -28.58 5.14
N GLU A 166 -1.20 -29.18 5.25
CA GLU A 166 -0.28 -29.39 4.12
C GLU A 166 -0.94 -30.19 2.98
N PHE A 167 -1.79 -31.16 3.31
CA PHE A 167 -2.51 -31.97 2.31
C PHE A 167 -3.85 -31.38 1.85
N THR A 168 -4.47 -30.51 2.66
CA THR A 168 -5.83 -30.01 2.40
C THR A 168 -5.88 -28.56 1.90
N LEU A 169 -4.83 -27.77 2.11
CA LEU A 169 -4.75 -26.43 1.55
C LEU A 169 -4.46 -26.50 0.04
N PRO A 170 -5.13 -25.66 -0.77
CA PRO A 170 -4.80 -25.54 -2.18
C PRO A 170 -3.33 -25.17 -2.38
N SER A 171 -2.78 -25.60 -3.51
CA SER A 171 -1.41 -25.28 -3.91
C SER A 171 -1.21 -23.76 -3.98
N HIS A 172 -0.51 -23.19 -3.00
CA HIS A 172 -0.29 -21.75 -2.85
C HIS A 172 1.19 -21.47 -2.57
N PRO A 173 1.86 -20.52 -3.25
CA PRO A 173 3.28 -20.20 -2.99
C PRO A 173 3.56 -19.84 -1.53
N LEU A 174 2.71 -19.04 -0.90
CA LEU A 174 2.70 -18.77 0.54
C LEU A 174 2.73 -20.04 1.42
N TYR A 175 1.77 -20.95 1.27
CA TYR A 175 1.67 -22.13 2.13
C TYR A 175 2.80 -23.13 1.87
N HIS A 176 3.16 -23.34 0.60
CA HIS A 176 4.33 -24.16 0.23
C HIS A 176 5.61 -23.65 0.88
N PHE A 177 5.80 -22.33 0.90
CA PHE A 177 6.94 -21.72 1.58
C PHE A 177 6.92 -22.03 3.08
N TRP A 178 5.80 -21.78 3.76
CA TRP A 178 5.72 -21.99 5.20
C TRP A 178 5.80 -23.46 5.61
N PHE A 179 5.16 -24.38 4.90
CA PHE A 179 5.29 -25.81 5.18
C PHE A 179 6.73 -26.30 5.00
N TYR A 180 7.44 -25.81 3.98
CA TYR A 180 8.87 -26.12 3.84
C TYR A 180 9.68 -25.59 5.03
N VAL A 181 9.44 -24.35 5.46
CA VAL A 181 10.16 -23.75 6.59
C VAL A 181 9.85 -24.47 7.90
N ILE A 182 8.57 -24.77 8.16
CA ILE A 182 8.09 -25.41 9.39
C ILE A 182 8.59 -26.86 9.49
N PHE A 183 8.44 -27.66 8.43
CA PHE A 183 8.71 -29.10 8.49
C PHE A 183 10.10 -29.50 8.02
N LYS A 184 10.76 -28.70 7.18
CA LYS A 184 12.09 -29.04 6.65
C LYS A 184 13.17 -28.23 7.33
N GLN A 185 13.32 -26.96 6.97
CA GLN A 185 14.41 -26.11 7.49
C GLN A 185 14.41 -24.69 6.91
N TRP A 186 15.02 -23.78 7.67
CA TRP A 186 15.28 -22.39 7.29
C TRP A 186 16.32 -22.19 6.18
N ASN A 187 16.99 -23.26 5.72
CA ASN A 187 18.04 -23.18 4.69
C ASN A 187 17.54 -22.73 3.30
N VAL A 188 16.24 -22.47 3.16
CA VAL A 188 15.67 -21.84 1.97
C VAL A 188 16.28 -20.46 1.71
N PHE A 189 16.72 -19.77 2.77
CA PHE A 189 17.48 -18.52 2.72
C PHE A 189 18.99 -18.81 2.79
N ASN A 190 19.51 -19.55 1.81
CA ASN A 190 20.95 -19.80 1.76
C ASN A 190 21.71 -18.48 1.52
N GLU A 191 22.33 -17.93 2.56
CA GLU A 191 23.05 -16.65 2.50
C GLU A 191 24.24 -16.67 1.54
N LEU A 192 24.82 -17.84 1.27
CA LEU A 192 25.94 -18.00 0.34
C LEU A 192 25.49 -18.08 -1.13
N ALA A 193 24.19 -18.28 -1.38
CA ALA A 193 23.68 -18.37 -2.74
C ALA A 193 23.53 -16.99 -3.39
N ILE A 194 24.02 -16.85 -4.62
CA ILE A 194 23.86 -15.63 -5.42
C ILE A 194 22.39 -15.42 -5.81
N THR A 195 21.66 -16.51 -6.07
CA THR A 195 20.27 -16.48 -6.53
C THR A 195 19.29 -16.90 -5.46
N THR A 196 18.12 -16.28 -5.48
CA THR A 196 17.00 -16.62 -4.59
C THR A 196 16.40 -17.96 -5.02
N ARG A 197 16.18 -18.88 -4.08
CA ARG A 197 15.43 -20.11 -4.39
C ARG A 197 14.04 -19.76 -4.91
N MET A 198 13.54 -20.53 -5.89
CA MET A 198 12.24 -20.30 -6.51
C MET A 198 11.10 -20.19 -5.48
N LEU A 199 11.18 -20.97 -4.39
CA LEU A 199 10.21 -20.93 -3.30
C LEU A 199 10.10 -19.52 -2.66
N VAL A 200 11.25 -18.92 -2.33
CA VAL A 200 11.33 -17.56 -1.74
C VAL A 200 10.92 -16.51 -2.77
N SER A 201 11.37 -16.64 -4.01
CA SER A 201 11.03 -15.70 -5.09
C SER A 201 9.52 -15.65 -5.35
N ASN A 202 8.85 -16.81 -5.34
CA ASN A 202 7.41 -16.91 -5.58
C ASN A 202 6.59 -16.30 -4.44
N VAL A 203 6.94 -16.59 -3.17
CA VAL A 203 6.23 -15.98 -2.03
C VAL A 203 6.51 -14.48 -1.93
N PHE A 204 7.72 -14.03 -2.24
CA PHE A 204 8.06 -12.60 -2.27
C PHE A 204 7.24 -11.87 -3.33
N THR A 205 7.21 -12.41 -4.55
CA THR A 205 6.40 -11.85 -5.65
C THR A 205 4.93 -11.79 -5.29
N TRP A 206 4.39 -12.88 -4.72
CA TRP A 206 3.00 -12.93 -4.28
C TRP A 206 2.70 -11.88 -3.21
N ALA A 207 3.53 -11.78 -2.16
CA ALA A 207 3.36 -10.80 -1.09
C ALA A 207 3.34 -9.38 -1.63
N MET A 208 4.24 -9.07 -2.57
CA MET A 208 4.28 -7.77 -3.24
C MET A 208 2.98 -7.46 -3.99
N TYR A 209 2.49 -8.42 -4.79
CA TYR A 209 1.29 -8.25 -5.60
C TYR A 209 -0.01 -8.18 -4.82
N HIS A 210 -0.07 -8.78 -3.64
CA HIS A 210 -1.26 -8.77 -2.78
C HIS A 210 -1.17 -7.78 -1.61
N GLY A 211 -0.07 -7.06 -1.47
CA GLY A 211 0.01 -5.94 -0.53
C GLY A 211 0.41 -6.32 0.89
N PHE A 212 0.96 -7.51 1.13
CA PHE A 212 1.40 -7.97 2.46
C PHE A 212 2.78 -7.42 2.79
N VAL A 213 2.83 -6.26 3.48
CA VAL A 213 4.08 -5.55 3.79
C VAL A 213 4.92 -6.35 4.79
N GLU A 214 4.29 -6.93 5.80
CA GLU A 214 4.92 -7.67 6.89
C GLU A 214 5.68 -8.89 6.34
N LEU A 215 5.04 -9.66 5.45
CA LEU A 215 5.69 -10.76 4.77
C LEU A 215 6.77 -10.29 3.79
N THR A 216 6.54 -9.18 3.08
CA THR A 216 7.56 -8.59 2.19
C THR A 216 8.80 -8.20 2.98
N GLU A 217 8.63 -7.58 4.15
CA GLU A 217 9.72 -7.20 5.05
C GLU A 217 10.41 -8.41 5.67
N PHE A 218 9.65 -9.39 6.14
CA PHE A 218 10.17 -10.63 6.68
C PHE A 218 11.12 -11.34 5.72
N LEU A 219 10.72 -11.44 4.44
CA LEU A 219 11.52 -12.03 3.37
C LEU A 219 12.70 -11.13 2.99
N TRP A 220 12.47 -9.81 2.93
CA TRP A 220 13.50 -8.83 2.61
C TRP A 220 14.70 -8.93 3.56
N CYS A 221 14.45 -9.00 4.87
CA CYS A 221 15.49 -9.05 5.89
C CYS A 221 16.31 -10.35 5.88
N ARG A 222 15.87 -11.39 5.17
CA ARG A 222 16.53 -12.70 5.10
C ARG A 222 17.18 -13.00 3.75
N MET A 223 17.02 -12.11 2.76
CA MET A 223 17.72 -12.22 1.49
C MET A 223 19.02 -11.40 1.52
N ASN A 224 20.10 -11.96 0.98
CA ASN A 224 21.35 -11.22 0.84
C ASN A 224 21.26 -10.14 -0.26
N GLN A 225 22.32 -9.34 -0.43
CA GLN A 225 22.35 -8.25 -1.41
C GLN A 225 22.07 -8.73 -2.83
N SER A 226 22.76 -9.77 -3.30
CA SER A 226 22.64 -10.29 -4.67
C SER A 226 21.25 -10.84 -4.97
N GLN A 227 20.67 -11.56 -4.00
CA GLN A 227 19.31 -12.09 -4.06
C GLN A 227 18.28 -10.97 -4.17
N LEU A 228 18.42 -9.93 -3.34
CA LEU A 228 17.54 -8.77 -3.36
C LEU A 228 17.65 -7.99 -4.67
N GLU A 229 18.85 -7.78 -5.21
CA GLU A 229 19.03 -7.11 -6.49
C GLU A 229 18.35 -7.89 -7.62
N MET A 230 18.55 -9.20 -7.69
CA MET A 230 17.97 -10.06 -8.72
C MET A 230 16.44 -10.10 -8.62
N SER A 231 15.90 -10.44 -7.45
CA SER A 231 14.46 -10.55 -7.23
C SER A 231 13.79 -9.18 -7.39
N CYS A 232 14.32 -8.12 -6.78
CA CYS A 232 13.67 -6.83 -6.81
C CYS A 232 13.74 -6.17 -8.18
N VAL A 233 14.86 -6.18 -8.92
CA VAL A 233 14.93 -5.51 -10.23
C VAL A 233 13.91 -6.09 -11.23
N ILE A 234 13.78 -7.42 -11.25
CA ILE A 234 12.85 -8.13 -12.14
C ILE A 234 11.40 -7.83 -11.75
N HIS A 235 11.07 -7.98 -10.46
CA HIS A 235 9.70 -7.80 -9.99
C HIS A 235 9.29 -6.33 -9.90
N TRP A 236 10.21 -5.41 -9.59
CA TRP A 236 9.97 -3.97 -9.46
C TRP A 236 9.48 -3.35 -10.76
N ASN A 237 10.11 -3.64 -11.90
CA ASN A 237 9.66 -3.10 -13.18
C ASN A 237 8.24 -3.58 -13.54
N ARG A 238 7.90 -4.83 -13.17
CA ARG A 238 6.56 -5.39 -13.38
C ARG A 238 5.55 -4.78 -12.41
N PHE A 239 5.95 -4.62 -11.16
CA PHE A 239 5.17 -4.02 -10.09
C PHE A 239 4.85 -2.55 -10.39
N CYS A 240 5.81 -1.75 -10.88
CA CYS A 240 5.59 -0.35 -11.29
C CYS A 240 4.60 -0.17 -12.46
N LYS A 241 4.33 -1.21 -13.26
CA LYS A 241 3.35 -1.12 -14.36
C LYS A 241 1.90 -1.25 -13.87
N SER A 242 1.69 -2.06 -12.83
CA SER A 242 0.37 -2.31 -12.25
C SER A 242 0.10 -1.45 -11.03
N ALA A 243 1.15 -1.18 -10.22
CA ALA A 243 1.23 -0.24 -9.11
C ALA A 243 -0.11 -0.04 -8.37
N THR A 244 -0.64 -1.14 -7.80
CA THR A 244 -1.94 -1.15 -7.12
C THR A 244 -1.81 -1.04 -5.61
N ASN A 245 -0.71 -1.55 -5.03
CA ASN A 245 -0.54 -1.60 -3.58
C ASN A 245 0.37 -0.47 -3.09
N GLU A 246 -0.27 0.59 -2.60
CA GLU A 246 0.37 1.82 -2.13
C GLU A 246 1.43 1.55 -1.04
N ARG A 247 1.05 0.79 0.00
CA ARG A 247 1.91 0.51 1.16
C ARG A 247 3.16 -0.30 0.80
N VAL A 248 3.00 -1.39 0.03
CA VAL A 248 4.14 -2.19 -0.45
C VAL A 248 5.03 -1.37 -1.37
N PHE A 249 4.44 -0.55 -2.26
CA PHE A 249 5.21 0.32 -3.12
C PHE A 249 6.04 1.31 -2.32
N ALA A 250 5.44 2.00 -1.35
CA ALA A 250 6.13 2.96 -0.50
C ALA A 250 7.28 2.29 0.28
N TYR A 251 7.02 1.13 0.89
CA TYR A 251 8.03 0.35 1.60
C TYR A 251 9.21 -0.01 0.68
N LEU A 252 8.93 -0.67 -0.45
CA LEU A 252 9.97 -1.12 -1.38
C LEU A 252 10.70 0.04 -2.04
N CYS A 253 9.99 1.12 -2.42
CA CYS A 253 10.61 2.31 -2.99
C CYS A 253 11.65 2.89 -2.03
N ASN A 254 11.33 3.01 -0.75
CA ASN A 254 12.28 3.48 0.27
C ASN A 254 13.48 2.55 0.40
N LYS A 255 13.25 1.24 0.60
CA LYS A 255 14.33 0.25 0.77
C LYS A 255 15.24 0.14 -0.46
N LEU A 256 14.66 0.19 -1.66
CA LEU A 256 15.40 0.10 -2.91
C LEU A 256 16.20 1.38 -3.20
N CYS A 257 15.62 2.56 -2.96
CA CYS A 257 16.32 3.83 -3.13
C CYS A 257 17.48 4.00 -2.13
N GLN A 258 17.34 3.52 -0.89
CA GLN A 258 18.45 3.48 0.08
C GLN A 258 19.65 2.67 -0.42
N ARG A 259 19.40 1.64 -1.24
CA ARG A 259 20.47 0.78 -1.79
C ARG A 259 21.06 1.30 -3.09
N ASN A 260 20.21 1.68 -4.05
CA ASN A 260 20.65 2.13 -5.36
C ASN A 260 19.65 3.13 -5.95
N GLU A 261 19.64 4.32 -5.36
CA GLU A 261 18.82 5.45 -5.81
C GLU A 261 18.85 5.64 -7.33
N ASN A 262 20.03 5.69 -7.94
CA ASN A 262 20.19 6.06 -9.34
C ASN A 262 19.55 5.03 -10.28
N SER A 263 19.83 3.74 -10.08
CA SER A 263 19.27 2.69 -10.91
C SER A 263 17.75 2.60 -10.74
N ILE A 264 17.28 2.62 -9.49
CA ILE A 264 15.86 2.47 -9.15
C ILE A 264 15.05 3.65 -9.66
N CYS A 265 15.51 4.88 -9.49
CA CYS A 265 14.84 6.06 -10.05
C CYS A 265 14.81 6.00 -11.57
N ARG A 266 15.95 5.71 -12.22
CA ARG A 266 16.02 5.62 -13.69
C ARG A 266 15.06 4.56 -14.24
N MET A 267 15.04 3.37 -13.63
CA MET A 267 14.14 2.28 -14.03
C MET A 267 12.67 2.67 -13.85
N THR A 268 12.32 3.24 -12.70
CA THR A 268 10.94 3.63 -12.37
C THR A 268 10.44 4.73 -13.30
N ILE A 269 11.24 5.78 -13.50
CA ILE A 269 10.93 6.89 -14.40
C ILE A 269 10.82 6.41 -15.85
N ALA A 270 11.74 5.56 -16.31
CA ALA A 270 11.67 4.97 -17.65
C ALA A 270 10.43 4.09 -17.81
N CYS A 271 10.04 3.34 -16.77
CA CYS A 271 8.82 2.55 -16.78
C CYS A 271 7.57 3.44 -16.87
N PHE A 272 7.51 4.50 -16.06
CA PHE A 272 6.43 5.50 -16.09
C PHE A 272 6.24 6.10 -17.48
N PHE A 273 7.28 6.72 -18.07
CA PHE A 273 7.15 7.36 -19.37
C PHE A 273 6.86 6.37 -20.51
N ARG A 274 7.35 5.13 -20.41
CA ARG A 274 7.00 4.07 -21.37
C ARG A 274 5.53 3.69 -21.26
N THR A 275 5.00 3.59 -20.05
CA THR A 275 3.58 3.28 -19.80
C THR A 275 2.69 4.43 -20.26
N LEU A 276 3.06 5.67 -19.98
CA LEU A 276 2.36 6.88 -20.45
C LEU A 276 2.26 6.91 -21.98
N ARG A 277 3.36 6.62 -22.69
CA ARG A 277 3.36 6.54 -24.16
C ARG A 277 2.45 5.43 -24.70
N ARG A 278 2.37 4.29 -24.01
CA ARG A 278 1.53 3.15 -24.42
C ARG A 278 0.04 3.36 -24.14
N ARG A 279 -0.30 4.15 -23.12
CA ARG A 279 -1.69 4.40 -22.70
C ARG A 279 -2.39 5.52 -23.46
N GLY A 280 -1.72 6.20 -24.39
CA GLY A 280 -2.33 7.27 -25.20
C GLY A 280 -1.93 8.68 -24.81
N GLY A 281 -1.17 8.86 -23.72
CA GLY A 281 -0.68 10.18 -23.31
C GLY A 281 -0.82 10.44 -21.82
N PHE A 282 -0.73 11.72 -21.45
CA PHE A 282 -0.73 12.17 -20.06
C PHE A 282 -2.07 11.95 -19.36
N ARG A 283 -3.20 12.14 -20.05
CA ARG A 283 -4.54 11.99 -19.45
C ARG A 283 -4.75 10.59 -18.88
N GLU A 284 -4.39 9.56 -19.65
CA GLU A 284 -4.51 8.15 -19.27
C GLU A 284 -3.38 7.68 -18.33
N GLY A 285 -2.30 8.46 -18.25
CA GLY A 285 -1.17 8.23 -17.33
C GLY A 285 -1.25 9.00 -16.01
N SER A 286 -2.22 9.89 -15.86
CA SER A 286 -2.34 10.83 -14.74
C SER A 286 -2.47 10.13 -13.38
N ASP A 287 -3.21 9.03 -13.32
CA ASP A 287 -3.37 8.24 -12.09
C ASP A 287 -2.09 7.52 -11.68
N LEU A 288 -1.32 7.02 -12.65
CA LEU A 288 -0.01 6.43 -12.35
C LEU A 288 0.97 7.50 -11.85
N LEU A 289 0.92 8.72 -12.40
CA LEU A 289 1.72 9.83 -11.91
C LEU A 289 1.31 10.22 -10.48
N ALA A 290 0.01 10.34 -10.21
CA ALA A 290 -0.51 10.59 -8.86
C ALA A 290 0.00 9.52 -7.89
N PHE A 291 -0.14 8.24 -8.25
CA PHE A 291 0.33 7.13 -7.43
C PHE A 291 1.83 7.25 -7.09
N LEU A 292 2.69 7.51 -8.09
CA LEU A 292 4.14 7.65 -7.86
C LEU A 292 4.48 8.88 -6.99
N LEU A 293 3.77 9.99 -7.18
CA LEU A 293 3.98 11.22 -6.41
C LEU A 293 3.42 11.16 -4.99
N ILE A 294 2.43 10.30 -4.73
CA ILE A 294 1.90 10.08 -3.39
C ILE A 294 2.80 9.08 -2.65
N ASN A 295 3.08 7.93 -3.28
CA ASN A 295 3.67 6.77 -2.61
C ASN A 295 5.19 6.62 -2.78
N GLY A 296 5.82 7.39 -3.67
CA GLY A 296 7.28 7.34 -3.85
C GLY A 296 8.06 7.78 -2.61
N CYS A 297 9.34 7.43 -2.54
CA CYS A 297 10.25 8.10 -1.60
C CYS A 297 10.56 9.54 -2.10
N ALA A 298 11.01 10.41 -1.20
CA ALA A 298 11.32 11.82 -1.52
C ALA A 298 12.30 11.95 -2.70
N VAL A 299 13.29 11.06 -2.75
CA VAL A 299 14.30 10.99 -3.80
C VAL A 299 13.70 10.68 -5.17
N LEU A 300 12.83 9.66 -5.25
CA LEU A 300 12.14 9.30 -6.49
C LEU A 300 11.23 10.46 -6.94
N LYS A 301 10.51 11.09 -6.02
CA LYS A 301 9.62 12.23 -6.32
C LYS A 301 10.40 13.39 -6.95
N ALA A 302 11.52 13.79 -6.34
CA ALA A 302 12.39 14.83 -6.87
C ALA A 302 12.93 14.48 -8.27
N LYS A 303 13.47 13.27 -8.45
CA LYS A 303 14.02 12.83 -9.75
C LYS A 303 12.96 12.68 -10.84
N LEU A 304 11.76 12.20 -10.49
CA LEU A 304 10.64 12.10 -11.42
C LEU A 304 10.17 13.50 -11.85
N PHE A 305 10.12 14.45 -10.93
CA PHE A 305 9.73 15.83 -11.20
C PHE A 305 10.71 16.54 -12.14
N GLU A 306 12.02 16.37 -11.94
CA GLU A 306 13.07 16.97 -12.77
C GLU A 306 13.28 16.24 -14.10
N ALA A 307 12.73 15.03 -14.26
CA ALA A 307 12.95 14.21 -15.44
C ALA A 307 12.49 14.91 -16.73
N ARG A 308 13.31 14.73 -17.79
CA ARG A 308 13.04 15.28 -19.13
C ARG A 308 12.75 16.79 -19.12
N SER A 309 13.52 17.55 -18.34
CA SER A 309 13.36 19.01 -18.23
C SER A 309 11.98 19.44 -17.73
N PHE A 310 11.52 18.82 -16.64
CA PHE A 310 10.23 19.10 -16.00
C PHE A 310 9.00 18.76 -16.86
N GLU A 311 9.08 17.71 -17.67
CA GLU A 311 7.99 17.25 -18.55
C GLU A 311 6.70 16.95 -17.76
N VAL A 312 6.83 16.48 -16.52
CA VAL A 312 5.70 16.23 -15.62
C VAL A 312 4.95 17.53 -15.32
N LEU A 313 5.64 18.57 -14.87
CA LEU A 313 5.05 19.87 -14.58
C LEU A 313 4.43 20.47 -15.84
N ARG A 314 5.17 20.44 -16.95
CA ARG A 314 4.69 20.94 -18.24
C ARG A 314 3.37 20.27 -18.66
N SER A 315 3.27 18.96 -18.49
CA SER A 315 2.07 18.21 -18.85
C SER A 315 0.88 18.53 -17.91
N VAL A 316 1.13 18.63 -16.60
CA VAL A 316 0.09 19.03 -15.62
C VAL A 316 -0.49 20.40 -15.98
N VAL A 317 0.38 21.38 -16.30
CA VAL A 317 -0.03 22.75 -16.63
C VAL A 317 -0.78 22.81 -17.96
N LYS A 318 -0.27 22.18 -19.01
CA LYS A 318 -0.92 22.12 -20.34
C LYS A 318 -2.32 21.52 -20.30
N HIS A 319 -2.55 20.58 -19.38
CA HIS A 319 -3.85 19.94 -19.20
C HIS A 319 -4.71 20.59 -18.12
N PHE A 320 -4.24 21.68 -17.49
CA PHE A 320 -4.90 22.37 -16.38
C PHE A 320 -5.35 21.41 -15.26
N ASP A 321 -4.54 20.39 -14.96
CA ASP A 321 -4.87 19.36 -13.97
C ASP A 321 -4.61 19.88 -12.55
N VAL A 322 -5.62 20.51 -11.96
CA VAL A 322 -5.57 21.08 -10.61
C VAL A 322 -5.22 20.03 -9.56
N ARG A 323 -5.73 18.79 -9.71
CA ARG A 323 -5.51 17.71 -8.74
C ARG A 323 -4.03 17.33 -8.70
N LEU A 324 -3.44 17.04 -9.86
CA LEU A 324 -2.03 16.69 -9.94
C LEU A 324 -1.12 17.86 -9.57
N TYR A 325 -1.50 19.10 -9.88
CA TYR A 325 -0.74 20.27 -9.45
C TYR A 325 -0.70 20.39 -7.93
N ARG A 326 -1.82 20.16 -7.25
CA ARG A 326 -1.86 20.13 -5.77
C ARG A 326 -1.01 19.01 -5.19
N ILE A 327 -1.02 17.82 -5.80
CA ILE A 327 -0.15 16.71 -5.40
C ILE A 327 1.32 17.11 -5.57
N LEU A 328 1.70 17.74 -6.68
CA LEU A 328 3.07 18.25 -6.86
C LEU A 328 3.47 19.26 -5.78
N GLN A 329 2.58 20.21 -5.43
CA GLN A 329 2.84 21.18 -4.36
C GLN A 329 3.06 20.54 -2.99
N LEU A 330 2.41 19.40 -2.71
CA LEU A 330 2.54 18.66 -1.46
C LEU A 330 3.75 17.70 -1.48
N SER A 331 4.09 17.17 -2.64
CA SER A 331 5.08 16.11 -2.81
C SER A 331 6.49 16.61 -3.15
N ILE A 332 6.63 17.85 -3.63
CA ILE A 332 7.89 18.45 -4.09
C ILE A 332 8.22 19.67 -3.23
N SER A 333 9.51 19.92 -3.00
CA SER A 333 9.94 21.09 -2.23
C SER A 333 9.52 22.40 -2.95
N PRO A 334 9.09 23.43 -2.20
CA PRO A 334 8.69 24.72 -2.79
C PRO A 334 9.77 25.33 -3.70
N ALA A 335 11.04 25.24 -3.28
CA ALA A 335 12.17 25.76 -4.05
C ALA A 335 12.36 25.04 -5.39
N GLN A 336 12.19 23.71 -5.45
CA GLN A 336 12.26 22.97 -6.70
C GLN A 336 11.09 23.32 -7.63
N LEU A 337 9.89 23.46 -7.08
CA LEU A 337 8.71 23.84 -7.85
C LEU A 337 8.86 25.25 -8.44
N GLU A 338 9.33 26.21 -7.66
CA GLU A 338 9.59 27.57 -8.12
C GLU A 338 10.66 27.62 -9.21
N LYS A 339 11.78 26.92 -9.02
CA LYS A 339 12.83 26.77 -10.04
C LYS A 339 12.27 26.23 -11.36
N ALA A 340 11.42 25.20 -11.27
CA ALA A 340 10.81 24.60 -12.45
C ALA A 340 9.87 25.56 -13.19
N ILE A 341 9.04 26.30 -12.44
CA ILE A 341 8.13 27.31 -13.00
C ILE A 341 8.92 28.43 -13.69
N GLN A 342 10.00 28.93 -13.06
CA GLN A 342 10.85 29.96 -13.67
C GLN A 342 11.54 29.44 -14.94
N THR A 343 12.04 28.21 -14.92
CA THR A 343 12.68 27.57 -16.08
C THR A 343 11.69 27.38 -17.24
N LEU A 344 10.44 27.00 -16.95
CA LEU A 344 9.42 26.75 -17.98
C LEU A 344 8.65 28.01 -18.39
N LYS A 345 8.79 29.14 -17.67
CA LYS A 345 8.07 30.39 -17.97
C LYS A 345 8.14 30.82 -19.45
N PRO A 346 9.29 30.76 -20.15
CA PRO A 346 9.35 31.12 -21.57
C PRO A 346 8.58 30.17 -22.49
N HIS A 347 8.20 29.00 -22.00
CA HIS A 347 7.52 27.94 -22.76
C HIS A 347 6.02 27.82 -22.43
N PHE A 348 5.52 28.67 -21.53
CA PHE A 348 4.11 28.71 -21.14
C PHE A 348 3.39 29.87 -21.78
N THR A 349 2.12 29.65 -22.13
CA THR A 349 1.19 30.75 -22.44
C THR A 349 0.87 31.55 -21.18
N GLU A 350 0.29 32.73 -21.36
CA GLU A 350 -0.14 33.56 -20.23
C GLU A 350 -1.19 32.84 -19.35
N GLU A 351 -2.11 32.10 -19.97
CA GLU A 351 -3.11 31.29 -19.27
C GLU A 351 -2.47 30.16 -18.45
N GLU A 352 -1.50 29.43 -19.03
CA GLU A 352 -0.76 28.36 -18.35
C GLU A 352 0.06 28.89 -17.16
N PHE A 353 0.64 30.08 -17.29
CA PHE A 353 1.36 30.74 -16.22
C PHE A 353 0.41 31.23 -15.11
N ASN A 354 -0.75 31.77 -15.48
CA ASN A 354 -1.78 32.19 -14.54
C ASN A 354 -2.38 31.01 -13.75
N PHE A 355 -2.55 29.85 -14.39
CA PHE A 355 -2.93 28.61 -13.70
C PHE A 355 -1.94 28.25 -12.58
N CYS A 356 -0.64 28.35 -12.85
CA CYS A 356 0.37 28.09 -11.82
C CYS A 356 0.23 29.04 -10.61
N ARG A 357 -0.08 30.31 -10.85
CA ARG A 357 -0.27 31.31 -9.79
C ARG A 357 -1.57 31.12 -9.01
N SER A 358 -2.68 30.88 -9.69
CA SER A 358 -4.00 30.78 -9.04
C SER A 358 -4.09 29.61 -8.07
N VAL A 359 -3.46 28.49 -8.38
CA VAL A 359 -3.43 27.31 -7.50
C VAL A 359 -2.45 27.50 -6.33
N VAL A 360 -1.43 28.36 -6.46
CA VAL A 360 -0.51 28.72 -5.35
C VAL A 360 -1.20 29.61 -4.32
N HIS A 361 -2.07 30.54 -4.73
CA HIS A 361 -2.77 31.44 -3.82
C HIS A 361 -3.94 30.79 -3.05
N ALA A 362 -4.44 29.63 -3.49
CA ALA A 362 -5.45 28.85 -2.77
C ALA A 362 -4.92 28.09 -1.53
N ARG A 363 -3.67 28.33 -1.10
CA ARG A 363 -3.06 27.77 0.12
C ARG A 363 -3.39 28.54 1.41
N HIS A 364 -4.11 29.67 1.30
CA HIS A 364 -4.49 30.50 2.45
C HIS A 364 -5.96 30.35 2.81
#